data_AF-A0A8B6HQF8-F1
#
_entry.id   AF-A0A8B6HQF8-F1
#
_cell.length_a   1.000
_cell.length_b   1.000
_cell.length_c   1.000
_cell.angle_alpha   90.00
_cell.angle_beta   90.00
_cell.angle_gamma   90.00
#
_symmetry.space_group_name_H-M   'P 1'
#
loop_
_entity.id
_entity.type
_entity.pdbx_description
1 polymer ?
#
loop_
_entity_poly.entity_id
_entity_poly.type
_entity_poly.pdbx_seq_one_letter_code
_entity_poly.pdbx_strand_id
1 'polypeptide(L)'
;MPFPSFFTEYMKKTEHVAIQVVDGVLEDIRLGMEVNHPKFNQRRVSCAKYLGELYNYRLVESSVIFKTLYSFITFGVSYDDNTPSPLDPPEHLFRVRLTCVILETCGQYFDKGSSKKKLDCFLLYFQKYYLYKKMNPIYNDDRPFPIDVKNLFQDTMETIRPKTKLIKDHEEALKAIEDLEKRLNQS
;
A
#
# COMPACT_ATOMS: atom_id res chain seq x y z
N MET A 1 28.70 1.09 -10.98
CA MET A 1 28.52 0.85 -9.53
C MET A 1 27.20 1.48 -9.12
N PRO A 2 26.21 0.72 -8.62
CA PRO A 2 24.97 1.35 -8.22
C PRO A 2 25.23 2.11 -6.91
N PHE A 3 24.81 3.37 -6.89
CA PHE A 3 24.84 4.31 -5.76
C PHE A 3 24.39 3.75 -4.37
N PRO A 4 23.53 2.70 -4.25
CA PRO A 4 23.05 2.23 -2.95
C PRO A 4 24.08 1.57 -2.03
N SER A 5 25.17 0.98 -2.53
CA SER A 5 26.05 0.15 -1.69
C SER A 5 26.86 0.95 -0.67
N PHE A 6 27.47 2.07 -1.09
CA PHE A 6 28.23 2.94 -0.20
C PHE A 6 27.33 3.65 0.82
N PHE A 7 26.16 4.12 0.40
CA PHE A 7 25.20 4.75 1.29
C PHE A 7 24.68 3.76 2.34
N THR A 8 24.36 2.53 1.94
CA THR A 8 23.93 1.49 2.89
C THR A 8 25.02 1.15 3.90
N GLU A 9 26.27 1.01 3.46
CA GLU A 9 27.38 0.71 4.36
C GLU A 9 27.66 1.86 5.33
N TYR A 10 27.56 3.10 4.86
CA TYR A 10 27.65 4.30 5.71
C TYR A 10 26.53 4.33 6.74
N MET A 11 25.28 4.14 6.32
CA MET A 11 24.10 4.16 7.20
C MET A 11 24.13 3.07 8.26
N LYS A 12 24.69 1.90 7.94
CA LYS A 12 24.93 0.83 8.94
C LYS A 12 26.02 1.16 9.94
N LYS A 13 27.01 1.98 9.56
CA LYS A 13 28.08 2.45 10.45
C LYS A 13 27.65 3.65 11.30
N THR A 14 26.64 4.42 10.86
CA THR A 14 26.11 5.59 11.57
C THR A 14 24.61 5.43 11.86
N GLU A 15 24.29 4.63 12.88
CA GLU A 15 22.91 4.25 13.24
C GLU A 15 21.95 5.44 13.43
N HIS A 16 22.40 6.52 14.08
CA HIS A 16 21.59 7.73 14.28
C HIS A 16 21.14 8.37 12.97
N VAL A 17 22.01 8.38 11.94
CA VAL A 17 21.65 8.94 10.62
C VAL A 17 20.62 8.04 9.93
N ALA A 18 20.74 6.72 10.08
CA ALA A 18 19.75 5.78 9.55
C ALA A 18 18.36 6.00 10.14
N ILE A 19 18.27 6.17 11.46
CA ILE A 19 17.01 6.45 12.15
C ILE A 19 16.38 7.74 11.63
N GLN A 20 17.15 8.84 11.58
CA GLN A 20 16.63 10.15 11.12
C GLN A 20 16.10 10.11 9.68
N VAL A 21 16.78 9.38 8.79
CA VAL A 21 16.33 9.23 7.40
C VAL A 21 15.05 8.40 7.32
N VAL A 22 14.96 7.31 8.07
CA VAL A 22 13.74 6.48 8.11
C VAL A 22 12.57 7.30 8.64
N ASP A 23 12.75 8.00 9.76
CA ASP A 23 11.71 8.85 10.36
C ASP A 23 11.26 9.95 9.39
N GLY A 24 12.21 10.62 8.72
CA GLY A 24 11.91 11.65 7.72
C GLY A 24 11.12 11.11 6.52
N VAL A 25 11.44 9.90 6.05
CA VAL A 25 10.69 9.26 4.94
C VAL A 25 9.27 8.90 5.37
N LEU A 26 9.09 8.35 6.57
CA LEU A 26 7.77 8.00 7.09
C LEU A 26 6.90 9.24 7.32
N GLU A 27 7.50 10.32 7.81
CA GLU A 27 6.83 11.61 7.97
C GLU A 27 6.43 12.21 6.62
N ASP A 28 7.33 12.22 5.63
CA ASP A 28 7.02 12.68 4.27
C ASP A 28 5.87 11.89 3.63
N ILE A 29 5.79 10.57 3.88
CA ILE A 29 4.68 9.74 3.42
C ILE A 29 3.38 10.15 4.13
N ARG A 30 3.43 10.38 5.44
CA ARG A 30 2.28 10.79 6.26
C ARG A 30 1.74 12.15 5.82
N LEU A 31 2.61 13.15 5.72
CA LEU A 31 2.28 14.50 5.23
C LEU A 31 1.80 14.46 3.78
N GLY A 32 2.37 13.58 2.95
CA GLY A 32 1.94 13.40 1.57
C GLY A 32 0.48 12.94 1.45
N MET A 33 -0.03 12.16 2.41
CA MET A 33 -1.45 11.80 2.49
C MET A 33 -2.35 12.92 3.00
N GLU A 34 -1.84 13.84 3.81
CA GLU A 34 -2.59 14.97 4.38
C GLU A 34 -2.73 16.13 3.39
N VAL A 35 -1.63 16.49 2.73
CA VAL A 35 -1.61 17.57 1.73
C VAL A 35 -2.31 17.12 0.45
N ASN A 36 -2.09 15.87 0.05
CA ASN A 36 -2.72 15.19 -1.06
C ASN A 36 -2.79 15.98 -2.40
N HIS A 37 -1.77 16.79 -2.68
CA HIS A 37 -1.77 17.69 -3.84
C HIS A 37 -1.02 17.09 -5.04
N PRO A 38 -1.59 17.07 -6.27
CA PRO A 38 -1.00 16.41 -7.45
C PRO A 38 0.42 16.84 -7.81
N LYS A 39 0.76 18.12 -7.58
CA LYS A 39 2.12 18.69 -7.73
C LYS A 39 3.22 17.84 -7.06
N PHE A 40 2.89 17.14 -5.97
CA PHE A 40 3.85 16.34 -5.20
C PHE A 40 3.82 14.84 -5.52
N ASN A 41 3.03 14.40 -6.51
CA ASN A 41 2.86 12.98 -6.81
C ASN A 41 4.17 12.26 -7.15
N GLN A 42 5.06 12.89 -7.93
CA GLN A 42 6.37 12.30 -8.22
C GLN A 42 7.19 12.08 -6.93
N ARG A 43 7.25 13.09 -6.05
CA ARG A 43 7.94 12.98 -4.76
C ARG A 43 7.34 11.88 -3.89
N ARG A 44 6.00 11.80 -3.78
CA ARG A 44 5.30 10.76 -3.00
C ARG A 44 5.63 9.35 -3.48
N VAL A 45 5.65 9.14 -4.81
CA VAL A 45 6.07 7.86 -5.41
C VAL A 45 7.53 7.55 -5.10
N SER A 46 8.42 8.54 -5.22
CA SER A 46 9.83 8.38 -4.87
C SER A 46 10.01 8.02 -3.39
N CYS A 47 9.29 8.65 -2.46
CA CYS A 47 9.36 8.31 -1.04
C CYS A 47 8.86 6.88 -0.76
N ALA A 48 7.74 6.47 -1.36
CA ALA A 48 7.23 5.11 -1.22
C ALA A 48 8.20 4.05 -1.77
N LYS A 49 8.77 4.30 -2.96
CA LYS A 49 9.80 3.43 -3.54
C LYS A 49 11.04 3.37 -2.64
N TYR A 50 11.49 4.52 -2.16
CA TYR A 50 12.65 4.60 -1.29
C TYR A 50 12.45 3.83 0.02
N LEU A 51 11.27 3.90 0.64
CA LEU A 51 10.93 3.07 1.80
C LEU A 51 11.02 1.57 1.50
N GLY A 52 10.54 1.13 0.33
CA GLY A 52 10.70 -0.26 -0.13
C GLY A 52 12.17 -0.68 -0.27
N GLU A 53 13.01 0.20 -0.82
CA GLU A 53 14.45 -0.04 -0.91
C GLU A 53 15.12 -0.09 0.47
N LEU A 54 14.75 0.80 1.40
CA LEU A 54 15.25 0.76 2.78
C LEU A 54 14.99 -0.60 3.43
N TYR A 55 13.87 -1.25 3.14
CA TYR A 55 13.61 -2.63 3.57
C TYR A 55 14.56 -3.62 2.89
N ASN A 56 14.72 -3.55 1.56
CA ASN A 56 15.62 -4.43 0.80
C ASN A 56 17.07 -4.38 1.31
N TYR A 57 17.53 -3.21 1.76
CA TYR A 57 18.86 -3.01 2.34
C TYR A 57 18.97 -3.29 3.85
N ARG A 58 17.86 -3.74 4.48
CA ARG A 58 17.73 -4.08 5.91
C ARG A 58 17.91 -2.88 6.85
N LEU A 59 17.51 -1.70 6.40
CA LEU A 59 17.46 -0.49 7.24
C LEU A 59 16.12 -0.33 7.95
N VAL A 60 15.06 -1.00 7.46
CA VAL A 60 13.76 -1.09 8.16
C VAL A 60 13.25 -2.52 8.22
N GLU A 61 12.48 -2.81 9.25
CA GLU A 61 11.82 -4.11 9.40
C GLU A 61 10.54 -4.22 8.57
N SER A 62 10.10 -5.46 8.32
CA SER A 62 8.80 -5.72 7.66
C SER A 62 7.61 -5.08 8.38
N SER A 63 7.71 -4.89 9.70
CA SER A 63 6.68 -4.25 10.53
C SER A 63 6.38 -2.81 10.07
N VAL A 64 7.41 -2.07 9.66
CA VAL A 64 7.31 -0.69 9.15
C VAL A 64 6.62 -0.67 7.77
N ILE A 65 6.98 -1.61 6.91
CA ILE A 65 6.35 -1.76 5.58
C ILE A 65 4.85 -2.05 5.72
N PHE A 66 4.48 -3.03 6.55
CA PHE A 66 3.06 -3.35 6.76
C PHE A 66 2.30 -2.18 7.39
N LYS A 67 2.85 -1.49 8.40
CA LYS A 67 2.22 -0.29 8.98
C LYS A 67 1.95 0.79 7.92
N THR A 68 2.89 1.00 7.00
CA THR A 68 2.74 1.98 5.91
C THR A 68 1.72 1.54 4.87
N LEU A 69 1.76 0.27 4.45
CA LEU A 69 0.78 -0.31 3.54
C LEU A 69 -0.66 -0.17 4.10
N TYR A 70 -0.84 -0.49 5.38
CA TYR A 70 -2.13 -0.32 6.05
C TYR A 70 -2.54 1.16 6.16
N SER A 71 -1.60 2.07 6.44
CA SER A 71 -1.93 3.50 6.54
C SER A 71 -2.50 4.04 5.21
N PHE A 72 -2.00 3.60 4.06
CA PHE A 72 -2.57 3.98 2.76
C PHE A 72 -4.06 3.64 2.62
N ILE A 73 -4.50 2.50 3.14
CA ILE A 73 -5.90 2.03 2.95
C ILE A 73 -6.81 2.28 4.16
N THR A 74 -6.30 2.89 5.22
CA THR A 74 -7.06 3.14 6.47
C THR A 74 -7.01 4.59 6.94
N PHE A 75 -5.89 5.30 6.74
CA PHE A 75 -5.72 6.64 7.29
C PHE A 75 -6.67 7.64 6.63
N GLY A 76 -7.64 8.17 7.37
CA GLY A 76 -8.63 9.09 6.80
C GLY A 76 -9.41 8.45 5.64
N VAL A 77 -9.71 7.15 5.71
CA VAL A 77 -10.62 6.48 4.77
C VAL A 77 -11.96 6.30 5.48
N SER A 78 -13.04 6.73 4.83
CA SER A 78 -14.41 6.43 5.23
C SER A 78 -14.97 5.42 4.25
N TYR A 79 -15.62 4.37 4.76
CA TYR A 79 -16.36 3.39 3.95
C TYR A 79 -17.87 3.67 3.94
N ASP A 80 -18.29 4.80 4.52
CA ASP A 80 -19.67 5.27 4.50
C ASP A 80 -19.83 6.31 3.39
N ASP A 81 -20.69 6.00 2.42
CA ASP A 81 -20.97 6.88 1.29
C ASP A 81 -21.60 8.21 1.71
N ASN A 82 -22.24 8.25 2.89
CA ASN A 82 -22.82 9.50 3.43
C ASN A 82 -21.78 10.41 4.09
N THR A 83 -20.58 9.88 4.37
CA THR A 83 -19.54 10.59 5.09
C THR A 83 -18.24 10.57 4.29
N PRO A 84 -18.16 11.30 3.15
CA PRO A 84 -17.00 11.28 2.28
C PRO A 84 -15.77 11.85 3.01
N SER A 85 -14.64 11.14 2.92
CA SER A 85 -13.41 11.61 3.54
C SER A 85 -12.73 12.70 2.69
N PRO A 86 -12.36 13.86 3.27
CA PRO A 86 -11.61 14.87 2.55
C PRO A 86 -10.19 14.40 2.17
N LEU A 87 -9.63 13.42 2.89
CA LEU A 87 -8.30 12.89 2.65
C LEU A 87 -8.27 11.71 1.66
N ASP A 88 -9.44 11.16 1.32
CA ASP A 88 -9.56 10.11 0.31
C ASP A 88 -10.88 10.20 -0.48
N PRO A 89 -11.11 11.33 -1.20
CA PRO A 89 -12.33 11.49 -1.98
C PRO A 89 -12.40 10.44 -3.10
N PRO A 90 -13.60 10.06 -3.59
CA PRO A 90 -13.78 8.96 -4.55
C PRO A 90 -12.90 9.02 -5.81
N GLU A 91 -12.66 10.22 -6.34
CA GLU A 91 -11.83 10.46 -7.52
C GLU A 91 -10.33 10.23 -7.30
N HIS A 92 -9.90 10.27 -6.04
CA HIS A 92 -8.51 10.18 -5.69
C HIS A 92 -8.05 8.72 -5.58
N LEU A 93 -7.41 8.22 -6.64
CA LEU A 93 -6.94 6.83 -6.76
C LEU A 93 -5.45 6.65 -6.44
N PHE A 94 -4.76 7.72 -6.06
CA PHE A 94 -3.29 7.70 -5.93
C PHE A 94 -2.79 6.77 -4.83
N ARG A 95 -3.62 6.47 -3.82
CA ARG A 95 -3.27 5.53 -2.75
C ARG A 95 -3.11 4.11 -3.26
N VAL A 96 -3.90 3.69 -4.26
CA VAL A 96 -3.72 2.42 -4.97
C VAL A 96 -2.33 2.37 -5.59
N ARG A 97 -1.92 3.47 -6.25
CA ARG A 97 -0.60 3.58 -6.88
C ARG A 97 0.54 3.49 -5.88
N LEU A 98 0.44 4.18 -4.73
CA LEU A 98 1.47 4.11 -3.69
C LEU A 98 1.60 2.71 -3.08
N THR A 99 0.47 2.03 -2.85
CA THR A 99 0.46 0.64 -2.40
C THR A 99 1.15 -0.28 -3.41
N CYS A 100 0.79 -0.17 -4.70
CA CYS A 100 1.43 -0.96 -5.77
C CYS A 100 2.94 -0.71 -5.83
N VAL A 101 3.40 0.54 -5.72
CA VAL A 101 4.84 0.88 -5.71
C VAL A 101 5.59 0.15 -4.58
N ILE A 102 5.07 0.14 -3.35
CA ILE A 102 5.72 -0.58 -2.25
C ILE A 102 5.73 -2.09 -2.51
N LEU A 103 4.60 -2.64 -2.94
CA LEU A 103 4.46 -4.07 -3.22
C LEU A 103 5.41 -4.53 -4.34
N GLU A 104 5.51 -3.78 -5.44
CA GLU A 104 6.44 -4.09 -6.54
C GLU A 104 7.91 -3.96 -6.12
N THR A 105 8.22 -3.05 -5.19
CA THR A 105 9.61 -2.83 -4.75
C THR A 105 10.10 -3.91 -3.78
N CYS A 106 9.25 -4.37 -2.85
CA CYS A 106 9.69 -5.28 -1.78
C CYS A 106 8.72 -6.42 -1.44
N GLY A 107 7.53 -6.46 -2.02
CA GLY A 107 6.47 -7.42 -1.67
C GLY A 107 6.81 -8.88 -2.00
N GLN A 108 7.65 -9.12 -3.00
CA GLN A 108 8.13 -10.47 -3.36
C GLN A 108 8.88 -11.18 -2.22
N TYR A 109 9.48 -10.42 -1.28
CA TYR A 109 10.23 -10.97 -0.14
C TYR A 109 9.33 -11.44 1.01
N PHE A 110 8.01 -11.15 0.95
CA PHE A 110 7.04 -11.62 1.93
C PHE A 110 6.39 -12.93 1.49
N ASP A 111 7.20 -13.93 1.12
CA ASP A 111 6.75 -15.21 0.54
C ASP A 111 6.72 -16.38 1.54
N LYS A 112 7.30 -16.21 2.74
CA LYS A 112 7.44 -17.28 3.75
C LYS A 112 6.96 -16.88 5.14
N GLY A 113 6.67 -17.88 5.97
CA GLY A 113 6.44 -17.72 7.42
C GLY A 113 5.35 -16.71 7.78
N SER A 114 5.62 -15.88 8.79
CA SER A 114 4.68 -14.90 9.33
C SER A 114 4.47 -13.70 8.39
N SER A 115 5.48 -13.28 7.64
CA SER A 115 5.36 -12.18 6.66
C SER A 115 4.45 -12.56 5.49
N LYS A 116 4.49 -13.83 5.05
CA LYS A 116 3.52 -14.35 4.08
C LYS A 116 2.08 -14.18 4.55
N LYS A 117 1.77 -14.63 5.78
CA LYS A 117 0.42 -14.52 6.36
C LYS A 117 -0.02 -13.06 6.48
N LYS A 118 0.88 -12.16 6.89
CA LYS A 118 0.61 -10.72 6.97
C LYS A 118 0.33 -10.10 5.61
N LEU A 119 1.08 -10.50 4.57
CA LEU A 119 0.83 -10.02 3.21
C LEU A 119 -0.48 -10.57 2.66
N ASP A 120 -0.77 -11.85 2.82
CA ASP A 120 -2.03 -12.45 2.37
C ASP A 120 -3.25 -11.76 3.02
N CYS A 121 -3.15 -11.45 4.32
CA CYS A 121 -4.11 -10.63 5.06
C CYS A 121 -4.23 -9.20 4.49
N PHE A 122 -3.11 -8.52 4.30
CA PHE A 122 -3.11 -7.16 3.75
C PHE A 122 -3.73 -7.10 2.35
N LEU A 123 -3.41 -8.06 1.46
CA LEU A 123 -3.94 -8.09 0.09
C LEU A 123 -5.47 -8.28 0.05
N LEU A 124 -6.05 -8.92 1.06
CA LEU A 124 -7.51 -8.97 1.22
C LEU A 124 -8.09 -7.58 1.52
N TYR A 125 -7.51 -6.87 2.49
CA TYR A 125 -7.93 -5.50 2.80
C TYR A 125 -7.69 -4.51 1.66
N PHE A 126 -6.59 -4.69 0.93
CA PHE A 126 -6.29 -3.87 -0.24
C PHE A 126 -7.30 -4.10 -1.38
N GLN A 127 -7.72 -5.36 -1.61
CA GLN A 127 -8.81 -5.68 -2.53
C GLN A 127 -10.12 -5.00 -2.12
N LYS A 128 -10.50 -5.06 -0.84
CA LYS A 128 -11.69 -4.35 -0.34
C LYS A 128 -11.60 -2.84 -0.59
N TYR A 129 -10.46 -2.23 -0.29
CA TYR A 129 -10.23 -0.80 -0.54
C TYR A 129 -10.34 -0.46 -2.03
N TYR A 130 -9.69 -1.23 -2.90
CA TYR A 130 -9.76 -1.04 -4.35
C TYR A 130 -11.19 -1.16 -4.88
N LEU A 131 -11.95 -2.16 -4.43
CA LEU A 131 -13.36 -2.33 -4.81
C LEU A 131 -14.22 -1.15 -4.36
N TYR A 132 -14.02 -0.65 -3.14
CA TYR A 132 -14.70 0.55 -2.65
C TYR A 132 -14.48 1.77 -3.55
N LYS A 133 -13.24 2.00 -4.00
CA LYS A 133 -12.96 3.07 -4.97
C LYS A 133 -13.60 2.79 -6.32
N LYS A 134 -13.46 1.55 -6.83
CA LYS A 134 -13.90 1.16 -8.17
C LYS A 134 -15.42 1.18 -8.35
N MET A 135 -16.15 0.77 -7.32
CA MET A 135 -17.61 0.64 -7.34
C MET A 135 -18.31 1.93 -6.88
N ASN A 136 -17.56 3.00 -6.58
CA ASN A 136 -18.16 4.26 -6.19
C ASN A 136 -19.07 4.82 -7.31
N PRO A 137 -20.27 5.34 -6.99
CA PRO A 137 -21.24 5.81 -7.99
C PRO A 137 -20.75 6.91 -8.95
N ILE A 138 -19.65 7.59 -8.60
CA ILE A 138 -19.02 8.57 -9.49
C ILE A 138 -18.50 7.93 -10.78
N TYR A 139 -18.19 6.64 -10.76
CA TYR A 139 -17.78 5.89 -11.94
C TYR A 139 -18.99 5.20 -12.57
N ASN A 140 -19.25 5.53 -13.83
CA ASN A 140 -20.40 5.07 -14.60
C ASN A 140 -20.03 5.04 -16.10
N ASP A 141 -21.01 4.82 -16.97
CA ASP A 141 -20.76 4.70 -18.42
C ASP A 141 -20.14 5.97 -19.03
N ASP A 142 -20.51 7.15 -18.52
CA ASP A 142 -19.97 8.44 -18.99
C ASP A 142 -18.59 8.75 -18.38
N ARG A 143 -18.34 8.25 -17.16
CA ARG A 143 -17.09 8.40 -16.42
C ARG A 143 -16.56 7.04 -15.99
N PRO A 144 -15.98 6.24 -16.91
CA PRO A 144 -15.52 4.91 -16.57
C PRO A 144 -14.36 4.96 -15.57
N PHE A 145 -14.23 3.92 -14.74
CA PHE A 145 -13.08 3.78 -13.85
C PHE A 145 -11.76 3.74 -14.65
N PRO A 146 -10.71 4.47 -14.25
CA PRO A 146 -9.46 4.56 -15.01
C PRO A 146 -8.80 3.20 -15.26
N ILE A 147 -8.59 2.88 -16.54
CA ILE A 147 -8.06 1.57 -16.97
C ILE A 147 -6.60 1.35 -16.54
N ASP A 148 -5.82 2.42 -16.46
CA ASP A 148 -4.43 2.40 -16.00
C ASP A 148 -4.34 1.97 -14.53
N VAL A 149 -5.23 2.47 -13.67
CA VAL A 149 -5.31 2.07 -12.25
C VAL A 149 -5.77 0.61 -12.13
N LYS A 150 -6.73 0.20 -12.97
CA LYS A 150 -7.19 -1.19 -13.02
C LYS A 150 -6.06 -2.15 -13.40
N ASN A 151 -5.34 -1.85 -14.48
CA ASN A 151 -4.25 -2.69 -14.97
C ASN A 151 -3.12 -2.73 -13.94
N LEU A 152 -2.71 -1.59 -13.40
CA LEU A 152 -1.70 -1.52 -12.34
C LEU A 152 -2.06 -2.43 -11.16
N PHE A 153 -3.29 -2.35 -10.67
CA PHE A 153 -3.75 -3.20 -9.58
C PHE A 153 -3.68 -4.70 -9.94
N GLN A 154 -4.17 -5.08 -11.12
CA GLN A 154 -4.19 -6.47 -11.58
C GLN A 154 -2.77 -7.03 -11.75
N ASP A 155 -1.90 -6.29 -12.42
CA ASP A 155 -0.51 -6.66 -12.68
C ASP A 155 0.28 -6.81 -11.37
N THR A 156 0.10 -5.89 -10.41
CA THR A 156 0.71 -6.02 -9.09
C THR A 156 0.18 -7.26 -8.35
N MET A 157 -1.13 -7.50 -8.34
CA MET A 157 -1.72 -8.67 -7.66
C MET A 157 -1.21 -9.98 -8.26
N GLU A 158 -1.14 -10.07 -9.59
CA GLU A 158 -0.60 -11.25 -10.29
C GLU A 158 0.88 -11.45 -10.00
N THR A 159 1.68 -10.38 -10.02
CA THR A 159 3.11 -10.44 -9.70
C THR A 159 3.36 -10.94 -8.28
N ILE A 160 2.62 -10.40 -7.29
CA ILE A 160 2.88 -10.66 -5.88
C ILE A 160 2.24 -11.97 -5.40
N ARG A 161 1.07 -12.31 -5.94
CA ARG A 161 0.36 -13.56 -5.65
C ARG A 161 -0.40 -14.06 -6.89
N PRO A 162 0.27 -14.78 -7.80
CA PRO A 162 -0.36 -15.29 -9.02
C PRO A 162 -1.56 -16.21 -8.80
N LYS A 163 -1.63 -16.86 -7.61
CA LYS A 163 -2.70 -17.80 -7.24
C LYS A 163 -3.84 -17.14 -6.47
N THR A 164 -3.75 -15.85 -6.14
CA THR A 164 -4.80 -15.16 -5.39
C THR A 164 -6.00 -14.93 -6.30
N LYS A 165 -7.17 -15.38 -5.84
CA LYS A 165 -8.43 -15.07 -6.50
C LYS A 165 -8.76 -13.59 -6.27
N LEU A 166 -8.96 -12.85 -7.35
CA LEU A 166 -9.47 -11.48 -7.27
C LEU A 166 -10.94 -11.48 -6.86
N ILE A 167 -11.23 -10.74 -5.80
CA ILE A 167 -12.59 -10.55 -5.27
C ILE A 167 -13.39 -9.68 -6.24
N LYS A 168 -14.65 -10.06 -6.46
CA LYS A 168 -15.49 -9.45 -7.50
C LYS A 168 -16.38 -8.33 -7.00
N ASP A 169 -16.83 -8.43 -5.75
CA ASP A 169 -17.82 -7.54 -5.17
C ASP A 169 -17.59 -7.32 -3.66
N HIS A 170 -18.34 -6.38 -3.10
CA HIS A 170 -18.27 -6.01 -1.69
C HIS A 170 -18.67 -7.14 -0.74
N GLU A 171 -19.64 -7.96 -1.12
CA GLU A 171 -20.14 -9.04 -0.26
C GLU A 171 -19.09 -10.14 -0.11
N GLU A 172 -18.47 -10.57 -1.21
CA GLU A 172 -17.36 -11.51 -1.20
C GLU A 172 -16.17 -10.98 -0.39
N ALA A 173 -15.88 -9.66 -0.47
CA ALA A 173 -14.84 -9.03 0.32
C ALA A 173 -15.14 -9.06 1.83
N LEU A 174 -16.36 -8.70 2.22
CA LEU A 174 -16.78 -8.70 3.62
C LEU A 174 -16.76 -10.10 4.23
N LYS A 175 -17.30 -11.09 3.50
CA LYS A 175 -17.29 -12.49 3.93
C LYS A 175 -15.86 -13.02 4.11
N ALA A 176 -14.98 -12.75 3.14
CA ALA A 176 -13.60 -13.18 3.24
C ALA A 176 -12.86 -12.55 4.43
N ILE A 177 -13.17 -11.29 4.78
CA ILE A 177 -12.61 -10.61 5.96
C ILE A 177 -13.18 -11.22 7.25
N GLU A 178 -14.48 -11.48 7.32
CA GLU A 178 -15.11 -12.12 8.48
C GLU A 178 -14.50 -13.52 8.74
N ASP A 179 -14.32 -14.31 7.68
CA ASP A 179 -13.67 -15.62 7.77
C ASP A 179 -12.20 -15.51 8.22
N LEU A 180 -11.49 -14.46 7.79
CA LEU A 180 -10.13 -14.19 8.20
C LEU A 180 -10.06 -13.81 9.69
N GLU A 181 -10.93 -12.91 10.15
CA GLU A 181 -11.01 -12.46 11.55
C GLU A 181 -11.35 -13.62 12.49
N LYS A 182 -12.28 -14.49 12.10
CA LYS A 182 -12.59 -15.72 12.86
C LYS A 182 -11.36 -16.62 13.01
N ARG A 183 -10.56 -16.80 11.96
CA ARG A 183 -9.33 -17.60 12.02
C ARG A 183 -8.25 -16.97 12.89
N LEU A 184 -8.11 -15.65 12.85
CA LEU A 184 -7.13 -14.91 13.67
C LEU A 184 -7.50 -14.93 15.16
N ASN A 185 -8.78 -14.85 15.48
CA ASN A 185 -9.27 -14.88 16.86
C ASN A 185 -9.22 -16.29 17.50
N GLN A 186 -8.98 -17.32 16.69
CA GLN A 186 -8.86 -18.72 17.12
C GLN A 186 -7.41 -19.21 17.18
N SER A 187 -6.42 -18.41 16.77
CA SER A 187 -4.99 -18.74 16.72
C SER A 187 -4.20 -18.06 17.82
#